data_AF-A0A7D6VVB4-F1
#
_entry.id   AF-A0A7D6VVB4-F1
#
_cell.length_a   1.000
_cell.length_b   1.000
_cell.length_c   1.000
_cell.angle_alpha   90.00
_cell.angle_beta   90.00
_cell.angle_gamma   90.00
#
_symmetry.space_group_name_H-M   'P 1'
#
loop_
_entity.id
_entity.type
_entity.pdbx_description
1 polymer ?
#
loop_
_entity_poly.entity_id
_entity_poly.type
_entity_poly.pdbx_seq_one_letter_code
_entity_poly.pdbx_strand_id
1 'polypeptide(L)' 'MKGKRNTDKLVTILPNMDFCWYSKEIDRAIRLWEYGTGIKEMSRILKRSCEEVFMLLMHLSLEGKITQREGYVWGINNFK' A
#
# COMPACT_ATOMS: atom_id res chain seq x y z
N MET A 1 2.14 -36.83 -15.67
CA MET A 1 0.75 -36.79 -15.15
C MET A 1 0.18 -35.41 -15.46
N LYS A 2 -0.91 -35.30 -16.23
CA LYS A 2 -1.61 -34.02 -16.44
C LYS A 2 -2.46 -33.76 -15.19
N GLY A 3 -2.17 -32.68 -14.45
CA GLY A 3 -2.92 -32.31 -13.25
C GLY A 3 -4.42 -32.17 -13.54
N LYS A 4 -5.25 -32.60 -12.59
CA LYS A 4 -6.72 -32.50 -12.66
C LYS A 4 -7.10 -31.03 -12.91
N ARG A 5 -7.77 -30.75 -14.03
CA ARG A 5 -8.18 -29.40 -14.40
C ARG A 5 -9.22 -28.92 -13.39
N ASN A 6 -8.93 -27.84 -12.67
CA ASN A 6 -9.90 -27.22 -11.78
C ASN A 6 -11.04 -26.62 -12.64
N THR A 7 -12.27 -26.99 -12.34
CA THR A 7 -13.49 -26.56 -13.06
C THR A 7 -14.12 -25.31 -12.45
N ASP A 8 -13.59 -24.84 -11.32
CA ASP A 8 -14.09 -23.66 -10.64
C ASP A 8 -13.80 -22.38 -11.43
N LYS A 9 -14.63 -21.35 -11.21
CA LYS A 9 -14.48 -20.04 -11.86
C LYS A 9 -13.18 -19.38 -11.43
N LEU A 10 -12.28 -19.16 -12.39
CA LEU A 10 -11.09 -18.33 -12.18
C LEU A 10 -11.51 -16.87 -11.99
N VAL A 11 -11.09 -16.26 -10.89
CA VAL A 11 -11.33 -14.85 -10.59
C VAL A 11 -9.99 -14.16 -10.36
N THR A 12 -9.70 -13.14 -11.16
CA THR A 12 -8.58 -12.22 -10.94
C THR A 12 -9.04 -11.13 -9.97
N ILE A 13 -8.42 -11.05 -8.79
CA ILE A 13 -8.69 -10.00 -7.82
C ILE A 13 -7.94 -8.71 -8.19
N LEU A 14 -8.50 -7.56 -7.81
CA LEU A 14 -7.92 -6.23 -8.00
C LEU A 14 -7.47 -5.91 -9.45
N PRO A 15 -8.25 -6.28 -10.50
CA PRO A 15 -7.79 -6.20 -11.89
C PRO A 15 -7.53 -4.77 -12.39
N ASN A 16 -7.99 -3.76 -11.66
CA ASN A 16 -7.89 -2.34 -12.03
C ASN A 16 -6.87 -1.57 -11.19
N MET A 17 -6.09 -2.24 -10.33
CA MET A 17 -5.04 -1.56 -9.56
C MET A 17 -3.73 -1.50 -10.34
N ASP A 18 -3.05 -0.37 -10.24
CA ASP A 18 -1.69 -0.23 -10.75
C ASP A 18 -0.68 -0.37 -9.61
N PHE A 19 0.05 -1.49 -9.60
CA PHE A 19 1.12 -1.75 -8.63
C PHE A 19 2.50 -1.28 -9.11
N CYS A 20 2.58 -0.56 -10.23
CA CYS A 20 3.82 0.06 -10.68
C CYS A 20 4.05 1.38 -9.96
N TRP A 21 5.21 1.50 -9.32
CA TRP A 21 5.63 2.71 -8.62
C TRP A 21 7.00 3.16 -9.12
N TYR A 22 7.15 4.46 -9.35
CA TYR A 22 8.47 5.02 -9.58
C TYR A 22 9.24 5.09 -8.25
N SER A 23 10.55 4.85 -8.25
CA SER A 23 11.37 4.88 -7.02
C SER A 23 11.20 6.19 -6.23
N LYS A 24 11.07 7.33 -6.92
CA LYS A 24 10.80 8.63 -6.29
C LYS A 24 9.47 8.69 -5.54
N GLU A 25 8.45 7.97 -5.99
CA GLU A 25 7.15 7.88 -5.32
C GLU A 25 7.25 6.99 -4.09
N ILE A 26 8.02 5.89 -4.18
CA ILE A 26 8.33 5.02 -3.05
C ILE A 26 9.05 5.80 -1.96
N ASP A 27 10.13 6.50 -2.31
CA ASP A 27 10.89 7.32 -1.35
C ASP A 27 10.01 8.39 -0.69
N ARG A 28 9.08 8.96 -1.46
CA ARG A 28 8.10 9.93 -0.95
C ARG A 28 7.11 9.26 0.01
N ALA A 29 6.63 8.07 -0.29
CA ALA A 29 5.72 7.33 0.58
C ALA A 29 6.39 6.97 1.92
N ILE A 30 7.67 6.55 1.90
CA ILE A 30 8.46 6.28 3.12
C ILE A 30 8.55 7.54 3.98
N ARG A 31 8.95 8.68 3.40
CA ARG A 31 9.03 9.97 4.15
C ARG A 31 7.68 10.37 4.75
N LEU A 32 6.59 10.20 4.01
CA LEU A 32 5.24 10.51 4.51
C LEU A 32 4.84 9.58 5.66
N TRP A 33 5.22 8.30 5.60
CA TRP A 33 4.99 7.34 6.67
C TRP A 33 5.76 7.72 7.94
N GLU A 34 7.06 8.02 7.82
CA GLU A 34 7.92 8.47 8.92
C GLU A 34 7.42 9.77 9.56
N TYR A 35 6.87 10.68 8.76
CA TYR A 35 6.26 11.92 9.23
C TYR A 35 4.96 11.70 10.03
N GLY A 36 4.39 10.50 10.03
CA GLY A 36 3.10 10.25 10.69
C GLY A 36 1.87 10.55 9.82
N THR A 37 2.05 10.75 8.50
CA THR A 37 0.94 11.06 7.57
C THR A 37 -0.03 9.88 7.47
N GLY A 38 -1.34 10.12 7.62
CA GLY A 38 -2.38 9.10 7.42
C GLY A 38 -2.60 8.73 5.95
N ILE A 39 -3.06 7.51 5.70
CA ILE A 39 -3.20 6.94 4.34
C ILE A 39 -4.09 7.75 3.40
N LYS A 40 -5.16 8.38 3.93
CA LYS A 40 -6.03 9.26 3.14
C LYS A 40 -5.26 10.47 2.59
N GLU A 41 -4.40 11.07 3.41
CA GLU A 41 -3.59 12.22 2.99
C GLU A 41 -2.43 11.77 2.09
N MET A 42 -1.82 10.62 2.37
CA MET A 42 -0.83 10.01 1.47
C MET A 42 -1.42 9.76 0.07
N SER A 43 -2.64 9.23 0.00
CA SER A 43 -3.38 9.02 -1.26
C SER A 43 -3.57 10.33 -2.04
N ARG A 44 -3.97 11.41 -1.36
CA ARG A 44 -4.10 12.75 -1.98
C ARG A 44 -2.75 13.27 -2.50
N ILE A 45 -1.69 13.15 -1.71
CA ILE A 45 -0.34 13.65 -2.05
C ILE A 45 0.30 12.86 -3.20
N LEU A 46 0.16 11.53 -3.18
CA LEU A 46 0.70 10.62 -4.19
C LEU A 46 -0.19 10.53 -5.44
N LYS A 47 -1.41 11.08 -5.38
CA LYS A 47 -2.41 11.02 -6.46
C LYS A 47 -2.74 9.58 -6.88
N ARG A 48 -2.84 8.69 -5.89
CA ARG A 48 -3.16 7.26 -6.05
C ARG A 48 -4.33 6.90 -5.16
N SER A 49 -5.01 5.79 -5.45
CA SER A 49 -6.09 5.29 -4.59
C SER A 49 -5.56 4.92 -3.19
N CYS A 50 -6.44 4.91 -2.18
CA CYS A 50 -6.05 4.49 -0.84
C CYS A 50 -5.59 3.03 -0.82
N GLU A 51 -6.20 2.19 -1.67
CA GLU A 51 -5.88 0.78 -1.80
C GLU A 51 -4.49 0.56 -2.40
N GLU A 52 -4.12 1.29 -3.45
CA GLU A 52 -2.76 1.22 -4.01
C GLU A 52 -1.71 1.67 -2.99
N VAL A 53 -1.96 2.76 -2.27
CA VAL A 53 -1.06 3.21 -1.19
C VAL A 53 -0.99 2.16 -0.08
N PHE A 54 -2.10 1.53 0.29
CA PHE A 54 -2.12 0.46 1.29
C PHE A 54 -1.25 -0.73 0.86
N MET A 55 -1.39 -1.16 -0.39
CA MET A 55 -0.58 -2.26 -0.95
C MET A 55 0.91 -1.89 -1.00
N LEU A 56 1.26 -0.65 -1.33
CA LEU A 56 2.63 -0.17 -1.24
C LEU A 56 3.16 -0.22 0.20
N LEU A 57 2.40 0.27 1.17
CA LEU A 57 2.80 0.23 2.58
C LEU A 57 2.99 -1.21 3.09
N MET A 58 2.10 -2.12 2.70
CA MET A 58 2.24 -3.55 3.00
C MET A 58 3.54 -4.12 2.43
N HIS A 59 3.83 -3.83 1.15
CA HIS A 59 5.08 -4.24 0.51
C HIS A 59 6.30 -3.68 1.25
N LEU A 60 6.33 -2.38 1.56
CA LEU A 60 7.45 -1.76 2.28
C LEU A 60 7.64 -2.32 3.69
N SER A 61 6.55 -2.67 4.37
CA SER A 61 6.60 -3.30 5.69
C SER A 61 7.22 -4.70 5.61
N LEU A 62 6.88 -5.49 4.58
CA LEU A 62 7.45 -6.82 4.37
C LEU A 62 8.95 -6.77 4.02
N GLU A 63 9.38 -5.71 3.33
CA GLU A 63 10.80 -5.46 3.05
C GLU A 63 11.56 -4.82 4.23
N GLY A 64 10.88 -4.50 5.34
CA GLY A 64 11.48 -3.85 6.50
C GLY A 64 11.88 -2.39 6.25
N LYS A 65 11.36 -1.76 5.20
CA LYS A 65 11.65 -0.35 4.84
C LYS A 65 10.85 0.66 5.66
N ILE A 66 9.75 0.21 6.26
CA ILE A 66 8.97 1.00 7.21
C ILE A 66 8.69 0.15 8.45
N THR A 67 8.58 0.80 9.61
CA THR A 67 8.28 0.16 10.89
C THR A 67 6.86 0.47 11.34
N GLN A 68 6.35 -0.35 12.27
CA GLN A 68 5.11 -0.04 12.95
C GLN A 68 5.22 1.31 13.66
N ARG A 69 4.21 2.16 13.49
CA ARG A 69 4.08 3.48 14.12
C ARG A 69 2.74 3.60 14.84
N GLU A 70 2.64 4.57 15.74
CA GLU A 70 1.37 4.93 16.37
C GLU A 70 0.30 5.28 15.34
N GLY A 71 -0.94 4.85 15.58
CA GLY A 71 -2.05 5.08 14.67
C GLY A 71 -2.02 4.28 13.36
N TYR A 72 -1.00 3.44 13.14
CA TYR A 72 -0.91 2.54 11.97
C TYR A 72 -1.09 3.28 10.64
N VAL A 73 -1.99 2.80 9.76
CA VAL A 73 -2.30 3.43 8.48
C VAL A 73 -3.10 4.73 8.63
N TRP A 74 -3.70 4.98 9.80
CA TRP A 74 -4.50 6.19 10.04
C TRP A 74 -3.64 7.43 10.29
N GLY A 75 -2.35 7.24 10.58
CA GLY A 75 -1.42 8.32 10.89
C GLY A 75 -1.37 8.64 12.38
N ILE A 76 -0.42 9.49 12.74
CA ILE A 76 -0.23 9.94 14.12
C ILE A 76 -1.15 11.14 14.33
N ASN A 77 -2.19 10.96 15.13
CA ASN A 77 -3.14 12.02 15.44
C ASN A 77 -2.55 12.99 16.47
N ASN A 78 -2.32 14.24 16.06
CA ASN A 78 -2.29 15.42 16.92
C ASN A 78 -3.70 16.04 17.07
N PHE A 79 -4.77 15.24 17.09
CA PHE A 79 -6.09 15.77 17.43
C PHE A 79 -6.20 15.88 18.95
N LYS A 80 -5.87 17.07 19.46
CA LYS A 80 -6.52 17.64 20.65
C LYS A 80 -7.90 18.15 20.27
#